data_AF-A1SCE7-F1
#
_entry.id   AF-A1SCE7-F1
#
_cell.length_a   1.000
_cell.length_b   1.000
_cell.length_c   1.000
_cell.angle_alpha   90.00
_cell.angle_beta   90.00
_cell.angle_gamma   90.00
#
_symmetry.space_group_name_H-M   'P 1'
#
loop_
_entity.id
_entity.type
_entity.pdbx_description
1 polymer ?
#
loop_
_entity_poly.entity_id
_entity_poly.type
_entity_poly.pdbx_seq_one_letter_code
_entity_poly.pdbx_strand_id
1 'polypeptide(L)'
;MITTTNRTRSSEAGDTSTVWKGAGLTAFAAVLFPRLNAVLHEDQKIWQLDREAAILIPLIVLFVVVLFATVGRLAWRAPRNRPATVSVVCGVLAVLGIVAFWISAPIIFGGLALTLGTEGLRRTPDQHRRGLALTGTALGIVGVLVGAAIWIANI
;
A
#
# COMPACT_ATOMS: atom_id res chain seq x y z
N MET A 1 -33.01 -20.23 -28.91
CA MET A 1 -31.80 -19.64 -29.52
C MET A 1 -31.15 -18.76 -28.46
N ILE A 2 -29.89 -19.02 -28.15
CA ILE A 2 -29.18 -18.63 -26.91
C ILE A 2 -28.58 -17.23 -27.06
N THR A 3 -28.79 -16.36 -26.07
CA THR A 3 -28.04 -15.09 -25.93
C THR A 3 -27.65 -14.87 -24.47
N THR A 4 -26.53 -15.47 -24.05
CA THR A 4 -25.95 -15.28 -22.71
C THR A 4 -24.43 -15.24 -22.80
N THR A 5 -23.86 -14.14 -23.30
CA THR A 5 -22.41 -13.94 -23.39
C THR A 5 -22.02 -12.47 -23.17
N ASN A 6 -22.32 -11.90 -22.00
CA ASN A 6 -21.73 -10.59 -21.66
C ASN A 6 -21.46 -10.29 -20.18
N ARG A 7 -21.65 -11.24 -19.26
CA ARG A 7 -21.51 -10.97 -17.81
C ARG A 7 -20.13 -11.26 -17.21
N THR A 8 -19.19 -11.80 -17.98
CA THR A 8 -17.90 -12.28 -17.45
C THR A 8 -16.76 -11.26 -17.55
N ARG A 9 -16.81 -10.25 -18.43
CA ARG A 9 -15.73 -9.25 -18.54
C ARG A 9 -15.76 -8.16 -17.46
N SER A 10 -16.91 -7.92 -16.82
CA SER A 10 -17.04 -6.84 -15.83
C SER A 10 -16.50 -7.20 -14.45
N SER A 11 -16.36 -8.49 -14.09
CA SER A 11 -15.88 -8.87 -12.76
C SER A 11 -14.35 -8.78 -12.63
N GLU A 12 -13.59 -9.10 -13.69
CA GLU A 12 -12.11 -8.97 -13.67
C GLU A 12 -11.62 -7.51 -13.67
N ALA A 13 -12.35 -6.61 -14.35
CA ALA A 13 -12.02 -5.20 -14.42
C ALA A 13 -12.30 -4.45 -13.09
N GLY A 14 -13.36 -4.84 -12.38
CA GLY A 14 -13.71 -4.27 -11.08
C GLY A 14 -12.70 -4.61 -9.97
N ASP A 15 -12.14 -5.82 -9.98
CA ASP A 15 -11.23 -6.29 -8.94
C ASP A 15 -9.83 -5.68 -9.05
N THR A 16 -9.28 -5.57 -10.27
CA THR A 16 -7.94 -5.00 -10.48
C THR A 16 -7.89 -3.50 -10.12
N SER A 17 -9.04 -2.80 -10.20
CA SER A 17 -9.17 -1.39 -9.83
C SER A 17 -8.77 -1.14 -8.37
N THR A 18 -9.06 -2.07 -7.46
CA THR A 18 -8.76 -1.91 -6.03
C THR A 18 -7.25 -1.85 -5.77
N VAL A 19 -6.46 -2.69 -6.46
CA VAL A 19 -4.99 -2.69 -6.34
C VAL A 19 -4.40 -1.37 -6.82
N TRP A 20 -4.88 -0.85 -7.95
CA TRP A 20 -4.38 0.41 -8.50
C TRP A 20 -4.82 1.64 -7.69
N LYS A 21 -6.03 1.62 -7.12
CA LYS A 21 -6.46 2.64 -6.15
C LYS A 21 -5.58 2.63 -4.91
N GLY A 22 -5.27 1.44 -4.38
CA GLY A 22 -4.34 1.27 -3.27
C GLY A 22 -2.93 1.77 -3.60
N ALA A 23 -2.42 1.46 -4.79
CA ALA A 23 -1.12 1.91 -5.26
C ALA A 23 -1.06 3.44 -5.38
N GLY A 24 -2.08 4.07 -5.97
CA GLY A 24 -2.18 5.51 -6.12
C GLY A 24 -2.24 6.22 -4.76
N LEU A 25 -3.06 5.74 -3.84
CA LEU A 25 -3.16 6.30 -2.48
C LEU A 25 -1.85 6.15 -1.71
N THR A 26 -1.19 5.00 -1.84
CA THR A 26 0.07 4.71 -1.15
C THR A 26 1.21 5.57 -1.70
N ALA A 27 1.31 5.69 -3.02
CA ALA A 27 2.31 6.55 -3.67
C ALA A 27 2.12 8.02 -3.29
N PHE A 28 0.87 8.48 -3.28
CA PHE A 28 0.52 9.83 -2.85
C PHE A 28 0.94 10.08 -1.39
N ALA A 29 0.56 9.19 -0.47
CA ALA A 29 0.95 9.30 0.94
C ALA A 29 2.47 9.27 1.13
N ALA A 30 3.17 8.34 0.48
CA ALA A 30 4.61 8.15 0.60
C ALA A 30 5.43 9.36 0.11
N VAL A 31 4.86 10.20 -0.75
CA VAL A 31 5.47 11.46 -1.22
C VAL A 31 4.99 12.64 -0.40
N LEU A 32 3.69 12.69 -0.06
CA LEU A 32 3.08 13.81 0.63
C LEU A 32 3.64 13.97 2.04
N PHE A 33 3.73 12.90 2.84
CA PHE A 33 4.17 13.00 4.24
C PHE A 33 5.60 13.52 4.39
N PRO A 34 6.61 13.01 3.66
CA PRO A 34 7.94 13.62 3.65
C PRO A 34 7.92 15.09 3.23
N ARG A 35 7.07 15.46 2.26
CA ARG A 35 6.99 16.86 1.84
C ARG A 35 6.29 17.77 2.84
N LEU A 36 5.27 17.30 3.54
CA LEU A 36 4.66 18.06 4.63
C LEU A 36 5.69 18.33 5.74
N ASN A 37 6.54 17.37 6.06
CA ASN A 37 7.61 17.57 7.05
C ASN A 37 8.57 18.70 6.65
N ALA A 38 9.07 18.67 5.41
CA ALA A 38 9.98 19.71 4.91
C ALA A 38 9.33 21.12 4.91
N VAL A 39 8.03 21.21 4.65
CA VAL A 39 7.30 22.50 4.70
C VAL A 39 7.09 22.96 6.15
N LEU A 40 6.78 22.04 7.06
CA LEU A 40 6.47 22.36 8.46
C LEU A 40 7.71 22.68 9.30
N HIS A 41 8.85 22.05 9.00
CA HIS A 41 10.04 22.10 9.86
C HIS A 41 11.27 22.74 9.22
N GLU A 42 11.33 22.87 7.89
CA GLU A 42 12.52 23.38 7.18
C GLU A 42 12.25 24.69 6.42
N ASP A 43 11.10 25.34 6.67
CA ASP A 43 10.63 26.57 5.99
C ASP A 43 10.66 26.50 4.44
N GLN A 44 10.71 25.29 3.88
CA GLN A 44 10.69 25.10 2.43
C GLN A 44 9.29 25.39 1.88
N LYS A 45 9.21 26.21 0.83
CA LYS A 45 7.93 26.40 0.13
C LYS A 45 7.54 25.11 -0.57
N ILE A 46 6.24 24.76 -0.55
CA ILE A 46 5.73 23.52 -1.17
C ILE A 46 6.09 23.39 -2.66
N TRP A 47 6.33 24.52 -3.34
CA TRP A 47 6.70 24.62 -4.76
C TRP A 47 8.21 24.63 -5.03
N GLN A 48 9.05 24.83 -4.01
CA GLN A 48 10.49 24.63 -4.16
C GLN A 48 10.71 23.13 -4.29
N LEU A 49 11.17 22.70 -5.45
CA LEU A 49 11.52 21.32 -5.69
C LEU A 49 13.05 21.26 -5.74
N ASP A 50 13.66 20.89 -4.62
CA ASP A 50 15.09 20.62 -4.60
C ASP A 50 15.41 19.52 -5.61
N ARG A 51 16.61 19.59 -6.20
CA ARG A 51 17.04 18.63 -7.23
C ARG A 51 16.98 17.19 -6.73
N GLU A 52 17.23 16.99 -5.44
CA GLU A 52 17.10 15.70 -4.76
C GLU A 52 15.66 15.22 -4.71
N ALA A 53 14.70 16.06 -4.31
CA ALA A 53 13.27 15.73 -4.31
C ALA A 53 12.73 15.48 -5.73
N ALA A 54 13.21 16.23 -6.72
CA ALA A 54 12.83 16.06 -8.13
C ALA A 54 13.18 14.67 -8.68
N ILE A 55 14.22 14.02 -8.16
CA ILE A 55 14.63 12.66 -8.53
C ILE A 55 14.01 11.61 -7.60
N LEU A 56 13.93 11.91 -6.30
CA LEU A 56 13.45 10.97 -5.30
C LEU A 56 11.94 10.68 -5.45
N ILE A 57 11.13 11.70 -5.73
CA ILE A 57 9.68 11.57 -5.93
C ILE A 57 9.34 10.56 -7.04
N PRO A 58 9.82 10.72 -8.30
CA PRO A 58 9.51 9.76 -9.34
C PRO A 58 10.07 8.36 -9.05
N LEU A 59 11.20 8.26 -8.35
CA LEU A 59 11.78 6.98 -7.95
C LEU A 59 10.92 6.25 -6.92
N ILE A 60 10.40 6.96 -5.91
CA ILE A 60 9.44 6.41 -4.94
C ILE A 60 8.14 5.99 -5.64
N VAL A 61 7.58 6.83 -6.50
CA VAL A 61 6.36 6.52 -7.24
C VAL A 61 6.57 5.28 -8.11
N LEU A 62 7.68 5.21 -8.86
CA LEU A 62 8.02 4.06 -9.68
C LEU A 62 8.18 2.81 -8.82
N PHE A 63 8.86 2.90 -7.69
CA PHE A 63 9.03 1.78 -6.76
C PHE A 63 7.68 1.27 -6.24
N VAL A 64 6.78 2.16 -5.81
CA VAL A 64 5.43 1.79 -5.36
C VAL A 64 4.65 1.11 -6.48
N VAL A 65 4.68 1.68 -7.69
CA VAL A 65 4.00 1.11 -8.86
C VAL A 65 4.53 -0.28 -9.18
N VAL A 66 5.86 -0.46 -9.25
CA VAL A 66 6.48 -1.76 -9.51
C VAL A 66 6.13 -2.76 -8.40
N LEU A 67 6.16 -2.34 -7.15
CA LEU A 67 5.84 -3.21 -6.01
C LEU A 67 4.38 -3.69 -6.05
N PHE A 68 3.42 -2.79 -6.28
CA PHE A 68 2.01 -3.17 -6.42
C PHE A 68 1.76 -3.99 -7.70
N ALA A 69 2.43 -3.67 -8.80
CA ALA A 69 2.31 -4.41 -10.06
C ALA A 69 2.92 -5.82 -10.01
N THR A 70 3.94 -6.04 -9.18
CA THR A 70 4.60 -7.33 -9.01
C THR A 70 3.98 -8.10 -7.85
N VAL A 71 4.21 -7.67 -6.61
CA VAL A 71 3.76 -8.33 -5.38
C VAL A 71 2.25 -8.32 -5.27
N GLY A 72 1.63 -7.15 -5.49
CA GLY A 72 0.18 -7.00 -5.44
C GLY A 72 -0.51 -7.89 -6.47
N ARG A 73 -0.07 -7.83 -7.73
CA ARG A 73 -0.65 -8.64 -8.82
C ARG A 73 -0.39 -10.14 -8.67
N LEU A 74 0.79 -10.54 -8.20
CA LEU A 74 1.13 -11.95 -7.97
C LEU A 74 0.32 -12.54 -6.81
N ALA A 75 0.15 -11.78 -5.73
CA ALA A 75 -0.70 -12.18 -4.62
C ALA A 75 -2.18 -12.27 -5.04
N TRP A 76 -2.64 -11.31 -5.85
CA TRP A 76 -4.03 -11.21 -6.31
C TRP A 76 -4.43 -12.34 -7.25
N ARG A 77 -3.54 -12.82 -8.13
CA ARG A 77 -3.83 -13.88 -9.10
C ARG A 77 -3.75 -15.30 -8.52
N ALA A 78 -3.34 -15.45 -7.27
CA ALA A 78 -3.16 -16.76 -6.68
C ALA A 78 -4.51 -17.44 -6.33
N PRO A 79 -4.63 -18.75 -6.57
CA PRO A 79 -5.88 -19.50 -6.33
C PRO A 79 -6.16 -19.81 -4.84
N ARG A 80 -5.15 -19.71 -3.97
CA ARG A 80 -5.31 -19.73 -2.50
C ARG A 80 -5.34 -18.31 -1.98
N ASN A 81 -5.87 -18.09 -0.76
CA ASN A 81 -5.90 -16.79 -0.07
C ASN A 81 -4.48 -16.27 0.31
N ARG A 82 -3.57 -16.21 -0.66
CA ARG A 82 -2.25 -15.58 -0.57
C ARG A 82 -2.33 -14.07 -0.31
N PRO A 83 -3.36 -13.30 -0.74
CA PRO A 83 -3.46 -11.89 -0.35
C PRO A 83 -3.38 -11.68 1.16
N ALA A 84 -4.03 -12.54 1.96
CA ALA A 84 -3.93 -12.47 3.42
C ALA A 84 -2.53 -12.75 3.96
N THR A 85 -1.83 -13.76 3.45
CA THR A 85 -0.45 -14.07 3.87
C THR A 85 0.51 -12.94 3.49
N VAL A 86 0.42 -12.46 2.25
CA VAL A 86 1.27 -11.36 1.76
C VAL A 86 0.95 -10.07 2.52
N SER A 87 -0.31 -9.83 2.87
CA SER A 87 -0.72 -8.72 3.74
C SER A 87 -0.01 -8.77 5.10
N VAL A 88 0.04 -9.94 5.75
CA VAL A 88 0.78 -10.09 7.02
C VAL A 88 2.28 -9.83 6.83
N VAL A 89 2.90 -10.39 5.80
CA VAL A 89 4.34 -10.18 5.52
C VAL A 89 4.64 -8.71 5.29
N CYS A 90 3.84 -8.02 4.47
CA CYS A 90 3.97 -6.58 4.24
C CYS A 90 3.72 -5.78 5.53
N GLY A 91 2.75 -6.18 6.36
CA GLY A 91 2.50 -5.55 7.66
C GLY A 91 3.69 -5.67 8.61
N VAL A 92 4.33 -6.85 8.67
CA VAL A 92 5.56 -7.05 9.44
C VAL A 92 6.71 -6.20 8.88
N LEU A 93 6.89 -6.17 7.56
CA LEU A 93 7.90 -5.31 6.92
C LEU A 93 7.65 -3.82 7.19
N ALA A 94 6.39 -3.39 7.27
CA ALA A 94 6.05 -2.02 7.65
C ALA A 94 6.50 -1.71 9.08
N VAL A 95 6.24 -2.62 10.03
CA VAL A 95 6.70 -2.50 11.42
C VAL A 95 8.23 -2.48 11.50
N LEU A 96 8.92 -3.37 10.77
CA LEU A 96 10.38 -3.36 10.70
C LEU A 96 10.91 -2.05 10.10
N GLY A 97 10.23 -1.49 9.10
CA GLY A 97 10.56 -0.18 8.53
C GLY A 97 10.46 0.96 9.55
N ILE A 98 9.52 0.88 10.51
CA ILE A 98 9.41 1.84 11.62
C ILE A 98 10.66 1.71 12.50
N VAL A 99 10.99 0.48 12.92
CA VAL A 99 12.12 0.21 13.83
C VAL A 99 13.46 0.61 13.19
N ALA A 100 13.59 0.44 11.87
CA ALA A 100 14.80 0.76 11.11
C ALA A 100 14.89 2.23 10.67
N PHE A 101 13.96 3.10 11.08
CA PHE A 101 13.91 4.53 10.69
C PHE A 101 13.93 4.76 9.16
N TRP A 102 13.27 3.89 8.39
CA TRP A 102 13.19 4.04 6.94
C TRP A 102 12.08 5.00 6.52
N ILE A 103 12.47 6.26 6.23
CA ILE A 103 11.72 7.37 5.60
C ILE A 103 10.30 7.00 5.11
N SER A 104 10.13 6.31 3.98
CA SER A 104 8.78 6.02 3.41
C SER A 104 8.35 4.56 3.49
N ALA A 105 9.22 3.66 3.98
CA ALA A 105 8.96 2.22 3.92
C ALA A 105 7.71 1.78 4.72
N PRO A 106 7.45 2.29 5.94
CA PRO A 106 6.24 1.95 6.71
C PRO A 106 4.95 2.28 5.96
N ILE A 107 4.92 3.44 5.28
CA ILE A 107 3.75 3.89 4.51
C ILE A 107 3.55 2.98 3.28
N ILE A 108 4.64 2.67 2.56
CA ILE A 108 4.59 1.86 1.35
C ILE A 108 4.15 0.43 1.65
N PHE A 109 4.81 -0.23 2.61
CA PHE A 109 4.47 -1.60 2.99
C PHE A 109 3.15 -1.68 3.76
N GLY A 110 2.83 -0.67 4.57
CA GLY A 110 1.54 -0.59 5.27
C GLY A 110 0.36 -0.41 4.32
N GLY A 111 0.50 0.45 3.30
CA GLY A 111 -0.51 0.63 2.25
C GLY A 111 -0.73 -0.63 1.40
N LEU A 112 0.35 -1.36 1.08
CA LEU A 112 0.26 -2.65 0.38
C LEU A 112 -0.40 -3.71 1.27
N ALA A 113 -0.05 -3.77 2.56
CA ALA A 113 -0.65 -4.67 3.53
C ALA A 113 -2.16 -4.44 3.67
N LEU A 114 -2.59 -3.18 3.77
CA LEU A 114 -3.99 -2.77 3.79
C LEU A 114 -4.75 -3.20 2.54
N THR A 115 -4.17 -2.94 1.38
CA THR A 115 -4.81 -3.26 0.10
C THR A 115 -5.01 -4.77 -0.07
N LEU A 116 -3.99 -5.56 0.28
CA LEU A 116 -4.08 -7.02 0.16
C LEU A 116 -4.87 -7.67 1.31
N GLY A 117 -4.87 -7.05 2.49
CA GLY A 117 -5.61 -7.52 3.66
C GLY A 117 -7.12 -7.37 3.47
N THR A 118 -7.56 -6.21 2.98
CA THR A 118 -8.96 -5.97 2.63
C THR A 118 -9.46 -6.94 1.55
N GLU A 119 -8.63 -7.25 0.56
CA GLU A 119 -8.97 -8.28 -0.42
C GLU A 119 -9.00 -9.69 0.17
N GLY A 120 -8.03 -10.02 1.02
CA GLY A 120 -7.99 -11.30 1.73
C GLY A 120 -9.25 -11.53 2.59
N LEU A 121 -9.80 -10.47 3.18
CA LEU A 121 -11.07 -10.50 3.91
C LEU A 121 -12.26 -10.76 3.00
N ARG A 122 -12.28 -10.17 1.79
CA ARG A 122 -13.37 -10.36 0.81
C ARG A 122 -13.42 -11.78 0.27
N ARG A 123 -12.27 -12.42 0.09
CA ARG A 123 -12.16 -13.76 -0.53
C ARG A 123 -12.36 -14.93 0.43
N THR A 124 -12.59 -14.68 1.71
CA THR A 124 -12.46 -15.74 2.73
C THR A 124 -13.74 -15.95 3.53
N PRO A 125 -14.38 -17.13 3.42
CA PRO A 125 -15.39 -17.58 4.36
C PRO A 125 -14.79 -18.23 5.63
N ASP A 126 -13.56 -18.75 5.56
CA ASP A 126 -12.89 -19.46 6.66
C ASP A 126 -12.40 -18.54 7.79
N GLN A 127 -12.81 -18.83 9.03
CA GLN A 127 -12.48 -18.04 10.23
C GLN A 127 -10.96 -17.85 10.46
N HIS A 128 -10.17 -18.90 10.25
CA HIS A 128 -8.72 -18.86 10.48
C HIS A 128 -7.99 -17.95 9.48
N ARG A 129 -8.34 -18.04 8.19
CA ARG A 129 -7.76 -17.21 7.14
C ARG A 129 -8.25 -15.76 7.20
N ARG A 130 -9.45 -15.55 7.74
CA ARG A 130 -9.98 -14.22 8.06
C ARG A 130 -9.17 -13.55 9.18
N GLY A 131 -8.75 -14.33 10.18
CA GLY A 131 -7.82 -13.86 11.22
C GLY A 131 -6.51 -13.32 10.64
N LEU A 132 -5.87 -14.06 9.72
CA LEU A 132 -4.64 -13.60 9.06
C LEU A 132 -4.84 -12.30 8.28
N ALA A 133 -5.92 -12.19 7.52
CA ALA A 133 -6.22 -10.98 6.75
C ALA A 133 -6.52 -9.77 7.67
N LEU A 134 -7.21 -9.97 8.79
CA LEU A 134 -7.40 -8.95 9.82
C LEU A 134 -6.07 -8.51 10.42
N THR A 135 -5.20 -9.44 10.79
CA THR A 135 -3.88 -9.14 11.35
C THR A 135 -3.03 -8.34 10.37
N GLY A 136 -2.95 -8.75 9.11
CA GLY A 136 -2.22 -8.02 8.09
C GLY A 136 -2.77 -6.62 7.84
N THR A 137 -4.11 -6.48 7.86
CA THR A 137 -4.77 -5.18 7.77
C THR A 137 -4.44 -4.29 8.97
N ALA A 138 -4.55 -4.82 10.19
CA ALA A 138 -4.25 -4.08 11.43
C ALA A 138 -2.79 -3.61 11.47
N LEU A 139 -1.84 -4.50 11.14
CA LEU A 139 -0.42 -4.15 11.01
C LEU A 139 -0.19 -3.09 9.93
N GLY A 140 -0.91 -3.18 8.81
CA GLY A 140 -0.86 -2.18 7.76
C GLY A 140 -1.35 -0.80 8.21
N ILE A 141 -2.47 -0.75 8.95
CA ILE A 141 -3.00 0.50 9.55
C ILE A 141 -1.95 1.11 10.47
N VAL A 142 -1.42 0.32 11.40
CA VAL A 142 -0.38 0.78 12.34
C VAL A 142 0.85 1.28 11.58
N GLY A 143 1.30 0.54 10.57
CA GLY A 143 2.41 0.91 9.70
C GLY A 143 2.24 2.28 9.04
N VAL A 144 1.08 2.52 8.43
CA VAL A 144 0.77 3.80 7.78
C VAL A 144 0.63 4.92 8.80
N LEU A 145 -0.10 4.72 9.89
CA LEU A 145 -0.34 5.76 10.89
C LEU A 145 0.93 6.17 11.62
N VAL A 146 1.73 5.20 12.07
CA VAL A 146 3.01 5.49 12.75
C VAL A 146 4.01 6.08 11.76
N GLY A 147 4.10 5.53 10.54
CA GLY A 147 4.95 6.10 9.49
C GLY A 147 4.60 7.55 9.16
N ALA A 148 3.31 7.88 9.07
CA ALA A 148 2.85 9.25 8.89
C ALA A 148 3.13 10.13 10.11
N ALA A 149 2.93 9.61 11.32
CA ALA A 149 3.16 10.35 12.56
C ALA A 149 4.64 10.71 12.75
N ILE A 150 5.58 9.82 12.40
CA ILE A 150 7.03 10.08 12.37
C ILE A 150 7.34 11.35 11.57
N TRP A 151 6.77 11.47 10.37
CA TRP A 151 6.95 12.65 9.53
C TRP A 151 6.31 13.91 10.08
N ILE A 152 5.15 13.82 10.75
CA ILE A 152 4.46 15.01 11.26
C ILE A 152 5.07 15.48 12.58
N ALA A 153 5.51 14.55 13.42
CA ALA A 153 6.02 14.83 14.75
C ALA A 153 7.54 15.07 14.78
N ASN A 154 8.23 14.90 13.64
CA ASN A 154 9.67 15.07 13.49
C ASN A 154 10.48 14.21 14.50
N ILE A 155 10.09 12.95 14.62
CA ILE A 155 10.70 11.92 15.49
C ILE A 155 11.38 10.89 14.59
#